data_AF-A0A6L8A2N5-F1
#
_entry.id   AF-A0A6L8A2N5-F1
#
_cell.length_a   1.000
_cell.length_b   1.000
_cell.length_c   1.000
_cell.angle_alpha   90.00
_cell.angle_beta   90.00
_cell.angle_gamma   90.00
#
_symmetry.space_group_name_H-M   'P 1'
#
loop_
_entity.id
_entity.type
_entity.pdbx_description
1 polymer ?
#
loop_
_entity_poly.entity_id
_entity_poly.type
_entity_poly.pdbx_seq_one_letter_code
_entity_poly.pdbx_strand_id
1 'polypeptide(L)' 'MHAILLLNGPNLNLLGSREPDIYGAATLPEIEEKCRVWGAEVGLEVDCRQSNHEGELVELIHAAAGRCSGI' A
#
# COMPACT_ATOMS: atom_id res chain seq x y z
N MET A 1 10.39 13.23 9.87
CA MET A 1 9.24 12.29 9.91
C MET A 1 9.69 11.05 9.17
N HIS A 2 9.56 9.86 9.75
CA HIS A 2 9.99 8.61 9.09
C HIS A 2 8.81 8.06 8.28
N ALA A 3 9.04 7.75 7.02
CA ALA A 3 8.00 7.29 6.09
C ALA A 3 8.22 5.81 5.73
N ILE A 4 7.13 5.05 5.67
CA ILE A 4 7.10 3.67 5.18
C ILE A 4 6.36 3.64 3.85
N LEU A 5 6.92 2.97 2.84
CA LEU A 5 6.25 2.75 1.56
C LEU A 5 5.45 1.44 1.61
N LEU A 6 4.12 1.51 1.63
CA LEU A 6 3.27 0.35 1.42
C LEU A 6 3.11 0.11 -0.10
N LEU A 7 3.80 -0.90 -0.63
CA LEU A 7 3.80 -1.21 -2.07
C LEU A 7 2.92 -2.43 -2.39
N ASN A 8 1.82 -2.17 -3.10
CA ASN A 8 0.84 -3.18 -3.51
C ASN A 8 1.08 -3.63 -4.96
N GLY A 9 1.18 -4.93 -5.16
CA GLY A 9 1.41 -5.53 -6.47
C GLY A 9 0.18 -5.62 -7.39
N PRO A 10 0.29 -6.38 -8.49
CA PRO A 10 -0.77 -6.49 -9.48
C PRO A 10 -2.06 -7.12 -8.93
N ASN A 11 -3.19 -6.70 -9.49
CA ASN A 11 -4.55 -7.14 -9.20
C ASN A 11 -5.09 -6.83 -7.80
N LEU A 12 -4.27 -6.30 -6.87
CA LEU A 12 -4.76 -5.94 -5.54
C LEU A 12 -5.80 -4.81 -5.56
N ASN A 13 -5.83 -4.00 -6.63
CA ASN A 13 -6.91 -3.03 -6.87
C ASN A 13 -8.30 -3.68 -7.06
N LEU A 14 -8.37 -5.01 -7.23
CA LEU A 14 -9.61 -5.77 -7.35
C LEU A 14 -10.09 -6.34 -6.01
N LEU A 15 -9.38 -6.12 -4.89
CA LEU A 15 -9.83 -6.57 -3.57
C LEU A 15 -11.24 -6.05 -3.24
N GLY A 16 -12.04 -6.90 -2.60
CA GLY A 16 -13.43 -6.62 -2.24
C GLY A 16 -14.45 -6.79 -3.38
N SER A 17 -14.01 -7.03 -4.62
CA SER A 17 -14.92 -7.14 -5.77
C SER A 17 -15.38 -8.58 -6.08
N ARG A 18 -14.60 -9.60 -5.71
CA ARG A 18 -14.88 -11.00 -6.06
C ARG A 18 -15.56 -11.72 -4.91
N GLU A 19 -16.78 -12.20 -5.14
CA GLU A 19 -17.56 -13.06 -4.23
C GLU A 19 -17.33 -12.68 -2.75
N PRO A 20 -17.71 -11.46 -2.33
CA PRO A 20 -17.29 -10.86 -1.05
C PRO A 20 -17.72 -11.67 0.18
N ASP A 21 -18.80 -12.45 0.08
CA ASP A 21 -19.24 -13.35 1.14
C ASP A 21 -18.28 -14.52 1.39
N ILE A 22 -17.41 -14.84 0.41
CA ILE A 22 -16.42 -15.90 0.47
C ILE A 22 -15.02 -15.32 0.74
N TYR A 23 -14.64 -14.26 0.03
CA TYR A 23 -13.26 -13.73 0.04
C TYR A 23 -13.09 -12.47 0.91
N GLY A 24 -14.17 -11.96 1.49
CA GLY A 24 -14.17 -10.73 2.24
C GLY A 24 -14.46 -9.50 1.37
N ALA A 25 -15.13 -8.52 1.96
CA ALA A 25 -15.53 -7.29 1.30
C ALA A 25 -14.48 -6.16 1.39
N ALA A 26 -13.38 -6.37 2.13
CA ALA A 26 -12.39 -5.33 2.36
C ALA A 26 -11.71 -4.93 1.04
N THR A 27 -11.75 -3.63 0.74
CA THR A 27 -11.14 -3.06 -0.47
C THR A 27 -9.71 -2.59 -0.19
N LEU A 28 -8.91 -2.45 -1.26
CA LEU A 28 -7.56 -1.93 -1.12
C LEU A 28 -7.51 -0.52 -0.48
N PRO A 29 -8.33 0.46 -0.88
CA PRO A 29 -8.35 1.78 -0.24
C PRO A 29 -8.66 1.73 1.27
N GLU A 30 -9.56 0.84 1.70
CA GLU A 30 -9.86 0.65 3.13
C GLU A 30 -8.69 0.07 3.91
N ILE A 31 -7.92 -0.83 3.29
CA ILE A 31 -6.70 -1.40 3.89
C ILE A 31 -5.62 -0.32 3.99
N GLU A 32 -5.40 0.45 2.91
CA GLU A 32 -4.43 1.55 2.89
C GLU A 32 -4.75 2.61 3.96
N GLU A 33 -6.04 2.95 4.13
CA GLU A 33 -6.45 3.91 5.16
C GLU A 33 -6.17 3.39 6.58
N LYS A 34 -6.45 2.11 6.84
CA LYS A 34 -6.09 1.49 8.13
C LYS A 34 -4.59 1.56 8.40
N CYS A 35 -3.76 1.33 7.38
CA CYS A 35 -2.31 1.46 7.49
C CYS A 35 -1.89 2.92 7.77
N ARG A 36 -2.48 3.90 7.08
CA ARG A 36 -2.21 5.33 7.33
C ARG A 36 -2.58 5.76 8.75
N VAL A 37 -3.78 5.38 9.21
CA VAL A 37 -4.26 5.67 10.57
C VAL A 37 -3.30 5.07 11.60
N TRP A 38 -2.99 3.78 11.48
CA TRP A 38 -2.07 3.12 12.40
C TRP A 38 -0.66 3.71 12.37
N GLY A 39 -0.15 4.04 11.18
CA GLY A 39 1.13 4.72 11.02
C GLY A 39 1.16 6.05 11.78
N ALA A 40 0.12 6.87 11.63
CA ALA A 40 0.00 8.13 12.34
C ALA A 40 -0.02 7.95 13.87
N GLU A 41 -0.70 6.93 14.38
CA GLU A 41 -0.72 6.59 15.81
C GLU A 41 0.68 6.27 16.37
N VAL A 42 1.57 5.69 15.56
CA VAL A 42 2.95 5.38 15.95
C VAL A 42 3.98 6.42 15.48
N GLY A 43 3.53 7.56 14.95
CA GLY A 43 4.40 8.66 14.51
C GLY A 43 5.13 8.43 13.18
N LEU A 44 4.59 7.57 12.32
CA LEU A 44 5.08 7.27 10.98
C LEU A 44 4.12 7.78 9.90
N GLU A 45 4.67 8.19 8.76
CA GLU A 45 3.90 8.43 7.54
C GLU A 45 3.86 7.14 6.72
N VAL A 46 2.70 6.81 6.11
CA VAL A 46 2.56 5.65 5.23
C VAL A 46 2.21 6.11 3.81
N ASP A 47 3.16 5.99 2.90
CA ASP A 47 2.99 6.26 1.47
C ASP A 47 2.48 4.98 0.80
N CYS A 48 1.20 4.94 0.41
CA CYS A 48 0.59 3.77 -0.22
C CYS A 48 0.65 3.90 -1.74
N ARG A 49 1.16 2.86 -2.41
CA ARG A 49 1.25 2.78 -3.87
C ARG A 49 0.76 1.44 -4.36
N GLN A 50 0.11 1.42 -5.52
CA GLN A 50 -0.28 0.18 -6.19
C GLN A 50 0.05 0.30 -7.68
N SER A 51 0.54 -0.79 -8.27
CA SER A 51 0.66 -0.88 -9.72
C SER A 51 0.45 -2.32 -10.22
N ASN A 52 -0.05 -2.40 -11.45
CA ASN A 52 -0.14 -3.64 -12.23
C ASN A 52 1.09 -3.86 -13.11
N HIS A 53 2.05 -2.94 -13.11
CA HIS A 53 3.24 -2.97 -13.95
C HIS A 53 4.49 -3.17 -13.11
N GLU A 54 5.21 -4.26 -13.36
CA GLU A 54 6.45 -4.59 -12.64
C GLU A 54 7.49 -3.47 -12.72
N GLY A 55 7.65 -2.84 -13.89
CA GLY A 55 8.59 -1.72 -14.07
C GLY A 55 8.28 -0.54 -13.15
N GLU A 56 7.01 -0.18 -12.99
CA GLU A 56 6.60 0.90 -12.09
C GLU A 56 6.86 0.53 -10.62
N LEU A 57 6.62 -0.72 -10.22
CA LEU A 57 6.94 -1.19 -8.88
C LEU A 57 8.45 -1.07 -8.58
N VAL A 58 9.30 -1.43 -9.54
CA VAL A 58 10.76 -1.29 -9.41
C VAL A 58 11.17 0.19 -9.33
N GLU A 59 10.57 1.06 -10.15
CA GLU A 59 10.81 2.50 -10.08
C GLU A 59 10.42 3.10 -8.73
N LEU A 60 9.29 2.67 -8.15
CA LEU A 60 8.83 3.09 -6.82
C LEU A 60 9.81 2.64 -5.72
N ILE A 61 10.36 1.43 -5.82
CA ILE A 61 11.40 0.94 -4.89
C ILE A 61 12.66 1.80 -4.98
N HIS A 62 13.13 2.11 -6.20
CA HIS A 62 14.28 2.99 -6.39
C HIS A 62 14.03 4.40 -5.84
N ALA A 63 12.83 4.95 -6.07
CA ALA A 63 12.43 6.28 -5.58
C ALA A 63 12.22 6.35 -4.06
N ALA A 64 12.07 5.20 -3.38
CA ALA A 64 11.99 5.14 -1.93
C ALA A 64 13.37 5.28 -1.25
N ALA A 65 14.46 4.96 -1.95
CA ALA A 65 15.80 5.06 -1.40
C ALA A 65 16.12 6.50 -0.93
N GLY A 66 16.46 6.65 0.35
CA GLY A 66 16.76 7.95 0.97
C GLY A 66 15.54 8.83 1.28
N ARG A 67 14.34 8.45 0.83
CA ARG A 67 13.07 9.14 1.14
C ARG A 67 12.28 8.39 2.22
N CYS A 68 12.27 7.06 2.16
CA CYS A 68 11.56 6.19 3.08
C CYS A 68 12.55 5.46 4.00
N SER A 69 12.08 5.15 5.21
CA SER A 69 12.81 4.38 6.22
C SER A 69 12.62 2.86 6.07
N GLY A 70 11.61 2.45 5.29
CA GLY A 70 11.32 1.06 4.97
C GLY A 70 10.25 0.91 3.89
N ILE A 71 10.08 -0.32 3.43
CA ILE A 71 9.01 -0.81 2.55
C ILE A 71 8.30 -1.94 3.31
#